data_AF-A0A963XHV0-F1
#
_entry.id   AF-A0A963XHV0-F1
#
_cell.length_a   1.000
_cell.length_b   1.000
_cell.length_c   1.000
_cell.angle_alpha   90.00
_cell.angle_beta   90.00
_cell.angle_gamma   90.00
#
_symmetry.space_group_name_H-M   'P 1'
#
loop_
_entity.id
_entity.type
_entity.pdbx_description
1 polymer ?
#
loop_
_entity_poly.entity_id
_entity_poly.type
_entity_poly.pdbx_seq_one_letter_code
_entity_poly.pdbx_strand_id
1 'polypeptide(L)'
;MPFAIATWNINSVRLRMPLVERFLGRYRPDILCLQETKCPDELFPFEPLRALGYEHIEVHGQKGYHGVATISRRPIQPVERREFCKMGDTRHLSVNVDAGG
;
A
#
# COMPACT_ATOMS: atom_id res chain seq x y z
N MET A 1 10.79 15.64 12.10
CA MET A 1 11.29 15.00 10.86
C MET A 1 10.35 15.40 9.73
N PRO A 2 10.85 15.62 8.50
CA PRO A 2 9.97 15.92 7.36
C PRO A 2 9.06 14.72 7.08
N PHE A 3 7.84 15.01 6.63
CA PHE A 3 6.91 14.00 6.15
C PHE A 3 7.49 13.29 4.93
N ALA A 4 7.53 11.95 4.95
CA ALA A 4 8.18 11.15 3.90
C ALA A 4 7.21 10.16 3.25
N ILE A 5 7.17 10.17 1.92
CA ILE A 5 6.42 9.23 1.09
C ILE A 5 7.40 8.43 0.24
N ALA A 6 7.17 7.12 0.15
CA ALA A 6 7.84 6.23 -0.79
C ALA A 6 6.81 5.57 -1.73
N THR A 7 7.22 5.29 -2.97
CA THR A 7 6.44 4.51 -3.92
C THR A 7 7.28 3.37 -4.48
N TRP A 8 6.69 2.20 -4.63
CA TRP A 8 7.39 1.03 -5.11
C TRP A 8 6.46 0.05 -5.85
N ASN A 9 6.77 -0.21 -7.12
CA ASN A 9 6.22 -1.36 -7.82
C ASN A 9 6.87 -2.64 -7.26
N ILE A 10 6.12 -3.38 -6.44
CA ILE A 10 6.62 -4.56 -5.72
C ILE A 10 6.56 -5.81 -6.58
N ASN A 11 5.77 -5.86 -7.65
CA ASN A 11 5.62 -7.02 -8.53
C ASN A 11 5.35 -8.34 -7.77
N SER A 12 4.25 -8.43 -7.02
CA SER A 12 3.86 -9.51 -6.09
C SER A 12 4.34 -9.30 -4.67
N VAL A 13 3.45 -8.74 -3.83
CA VAL A 13 3.76 -8.35 -2.45
C VAL A 13 4.07 -9.55 -1.56
N ARG A 14 3.30 -10.65 -1.65
CA ARG A 14 3.50 -11.83 -0.79
C ARG A 14 4.85 -12.49 -1.00
N LEU A 15 5.31 -12.57 -2.24
CA LEU A 15 6.63 -13.16 -2.57
C LEU A 15 7.80 -12.28 -2.11
N ARG A 16 7.57 -10.98 -1.90
CA ARG A 16 8.61 -9.99 -1.59
C ARG A 16 8.41 -9.31 -0.23
N MET A 17 7.53 -9.87 0.61
CA MET A 17 7.27 -9.32 1.94
C MET A 17 8.54 -9.12 2.77
N PRO A 18 9.53 -10.05 2.77
CA PRO A 18 10.79 -9.82 3.49
C PRO A 18 11.58 -8.58 3.02
N LEU A 19 11.46 -8.21 1.73
CA LEU A 19 12.09 -6.99 1.20
C LEU A 19 11.35 -5.74 1.68
N VAL A 20 10.01 -5.81 1.73
CA VAL A 20 9.16 -4.72 2.27
C VAL A 20 9.44 -4.52 3.75
N GLU A 21 9.50 -5.58 4.55
CA GLU A 21 9.84 -5.50 5.99
C GLU A 21 11.21 -4.87 6.21
N ARG A 22 12.23 -5.33 5.45
CA ARG A 22 13.57 -4.75 5.52
C ARG A 22 13.60 -3.27 5.13
N PHE A 23 12.85 -2.89 4.10
CA PHE A 23 12.74 -1.50 3.66
C PHE A 23 12.08 -0.64 4.73
N LEU A 24 10.92 -1.06 5.23
CA LEU A 24 10.17 -0.33 6.25
C LEU A 24 10.95 -0.23 7.57
N GLY A 25 11.63 -1.29 7.99
CA GLY A 25 12.48 -1.27 9.19
C GLY A 25 13.67 -0.30 9.07
N ARG A 26 14.22 -0.12 7.86
CA ARG A 26 15.37 0.77 7.63
C ARG A 26 14.98 2.24 7.41
N TYR A 27 14.00 2.50 6.54
CA TYR A 27 13.70 3.85 6.06
C TYR A 27 12.51 4.49 6.75
N ARG A 28 11.58 3.69 7.29
CA ARG A 28 10.41 4.12 8.07
C ARG A 28 9.66 5.34 7.49
N PRO A 29 9.30 5.38 6.19
CA PRO A 29 8.52 6.50 5.64
C PRO A 29 7.15 6.64 6.35
N ASP A 30 6.55 7.82 6.36
CA ASP A 30 5.17 8.01 6.85
C ASP A 30 4.18 7.22 5.98
N ILE A 31 4.40 7.19 4.66
CA ILE A 31 3.58 6.49 3.68
C ILE A 31 4.44 5.63 2.76
N LEU A 32 3.99 4.40 2.48
CA LEU A 32 4.47 3.54 1.40
C LEU A 32 3.31 3.21 0.45
N CYS A 33 3.44 3.59 -0.81
CA CYS A 33 2.52 3.20 -1.88
C CYS A 33 3.11 2.02 -2.65
N LEU A 34 2.36 0.91 -2.75
CA LEU A 34 2.74 -0.25 -3.54
C LEU A 34 1.91 -0.37 -4.80
N GLN A 35 2.55 -0.75 -5.91
CA GLN A 35 1.92 -1.14 -7.16
C GLN A 35 2.29 -2.58 -7.54
N GLU A 36 1.46 -3.19 -8.38
CA GLU A 36 1.58 -4.60 -8.75
C GLU A 36 1.62 -5.53 -7.53
N THR A 37 0.72 -5.32 -6.57
CA THR A 37 0.63 -6.23 -5.41
C THR A 37 0.28 -7.65 -5.84
N LYS A 38 -0.44 -7.82 -6.98
CA LYS A 38 -0.85 -9.09 -7.59
C LYS A 38 -1.52 -10.04 -6.59
N CYS A 39 -2.22 -9.44 -5.63
CA CYS A 39 -2.79 -10.10 -4.47
C CYS A 39 -4.23 -9.61 -4.29
N PRO A 40 -5.21 -10.51 -4.13
CA PRO A 40 -6.54 -10.12 -3.73
C PRO A 40 -6.52 -9.58 -2.28
N ASP A 41 -7.50 -8.74 -1.95
CA ASP A 41 -7.56 -8.02 -0.68
C ASP A 41 -7.54 -8.97 0.53
N GLU A 42 -8.26 -10.09 0.46
CA GLU A 42 -8.33 -11.06 1.57
C GLU A 42 -7.02 -11.80 1.85
N LEU A 43 -6.06 -11.77 0.92
CA LEU A 43 -4.75 -12.41 1.08
C LEU A 43 -3.61 -11.41 1.27
N PHE A 44 -3.91 -10.12 1.38
CA PHE A 44 -2.90 -9.09 1.55
C PHE A 44 -2.21 -9.22 2.93
N PRO A 45 -0.87 -9.05 3.02
CA PRO A 45 -0.12 -9.30 4.26
C PRO A 45 -0.23 -8.15 5.26
N PHE A 46 -1.42 -7.95 5.85
CA PHE A 46 -1.67 -6.88 6.82
C PHE A 46 -0.86 -7.03 8.11
N GLU A 47 -0.82 -8.24 8.68
CA GLU A 47 -0.22 -8.48 10.01
C GLU A 47 1.27 -8.10 10.09
N PRO A 48 2.15 -8.50 9.15
CA PRO A 48 3.55 -8.06 9.16
C PRO A 48 3.73 -6.53 9.08
N LEU A 49 2.86 -5.85 8.34
CA LEU A 49 2.92 -4.39 8.18
C LEU A 49 2.47 -3.68 9.47
N ARG A 50 1.40 -4.16 10.10
CA ARG A 50 0.92 -3.67 11.40
C ARG A 50 1.95 -3.87 12.49
N ALA A 51 2.63 -5.02 12.51
CA ALA A 51 3.71 -5.31 13.46
C ALA A 51 4.89 -4.31 13.35
N LEU A 52 5.06 -3.66 12.20
CA LEU A 52 6.07 -2.60 11.97
C LEU A 52 5.56 -1.18 12.29
N GLY A 53 4.34 -1.05 12.82
CA GLY A 53 3.71 0.22 13.18
C GLY A 53 2.99 0.93 12.03
N TYR A 54 2.67 0.21 10.95
CA TYR A 54 1.85 0.72 9.85
C TYR A 54 0.41 0.24 10.03
N GLU A 55 -0.35 0.93 10.87
CA GLU A 55 -1.70 0.51 11.27
C GLU A 55 -2.77 0.81 10.22
N HIS A 56 -2.54 1.82 9.39
CA HIS A 56 -3.54 2.31 8.45
C HIS A 56 -3.18 1.86 7.03
N ILE A 57 -3.95 0.89 6.52
CA ILE A 57 -3.65 0.20 5.26
C ILE A 57 -4.91 0.17 4.41
N GLU A 58 -4.83 0.73 3.23
CA GLU A 58 -5.86 0.63 2.20
C GLU A 58 -5.34 -0.18 1.02
N VAL A 59 -6.18 -1.07 0.50
CA VAL A 59 -5.85 -1.97 -0.61
C VAL A 59 -6.93 -1.91 -1.69
N HIS A 60 -6.50 -2.19 -2.91
CA HIS A 60 -7.37 -2.49 -4.04
C HIS A 60 -6.66 -3.52 -4.91
N GLY A 61 -6.97 -4.79 -4.68
CA GLY A 61 -6.21 -5.93 -5.18
C GLY A 61 -7.03 -6.88 -6.04
N GLN A 62 -6.35 -7.54 -6.97
CA GLN A 62 -6.90 -8.64 -7.77
C GLN A 62 -5.88 -9.77 -7.88
N LYS A 63 -6.37 -10.99 -8.13
CA LYS A 63 -5.52 -12.19 -8.22
C LYS A 63 -4.60 -12.12 -9.43
N GLY A 64 -3.29 -12.23 -9.21
CA GLY A 64 -2.27 -12.45 -10.25
C GLY A 64 -1.91 -11.22 -11.11
N TYR A 65 -2.70 -10.15 -11.06
CA TYR A 65 -2.54 -8.95 -11.87
C TYR A 65 -2.71 -7.69 -11.02
N HIS A 66 -2.23 -6.56 -11.52
CA HIS A 66 -2.42 -5.21 -10.95
C HIS A 66 -2.29 -5.17 -9.43
N GLY A 67 -3.20 -4.46 -8.78
CA GLY A 67 -3.24 -4.32 -7.34
C GLY A 67 -2.39 -3.15 -6.87
N VAL A 68 -2.99 -2.30 -6.03
CA VAL A 68 -2.34 -1.16 -5.38
C VAL A 68 -2.63 -1.16 -3.90
N ALA A 69 -1.73 -0.59 -3.10
CA ALA A 69 -1.92 -0.42 -1.67
C ALA A 69 -1.28 0.87 -1.18
N THR A 70 -1.91 1.51 -0.19
CA THR A 70 -1.34 2.61 0.59
C THR A 70 -1.18 2.16 2.02
N ILE A 71 0.05 2.18 2.52
CA ILE A 71 0.46 1.69 3.83
C ILE A 71 0.98 2.88 4.63
N SER A 72 0.39 3.16 5.78
CA SER A 72 0.61 4.42 6.50
C SER A 72 0.81 4.22 8.00
N ARG A 73 1.71 5.01 8.58
CA ARG A 73 1.87 5.18 10.04
C ARG A 73 0.86 6.16 10.65
N ARG A 74 0.18 6.94 9.81
CA ARG A 74 -0.79 7.97 10.21
C ARG A 74 -2.18 7.62 9.70
N PRO A 75 -3.27 8.09 10.34
CA PRO A 75 -4.62 7.87 9.84
C PRO A 75 -4.74 8.34 8.37
N ILE A 76 -5.29 7.47 7.53
CA ILE A 76 -5.64 7.79 6.15
C ILE A 76 -7.14 7.60 5.97
N GLN A 77 -7.72 8.40 5.08
CA GLN A 77 -9.12 8.27 4.69
C GLN A 77 -9.17 7.83 3.22
N PRO A 78 -9.73 6.65 2.90
CA PRO A 78 -9.91 6.26 1.51
C PRO A 78 -10.82 7.24 0.79
N VAL A 79 -10.42 7.64 -0.42
CA VAL A 79 -11.16 8.62 -1.23
C VAL A 79 -11.82 7.91 -2.40
N GLU A 80 -11.03 7.24 -3.25
CA GLU A 80 -11.55 6.68 -4.50
C GLU A 80 -10.77 5.43 -4.96
N ARG A 81 -11.52 4.43 -5.44
CA ARG A 81 -11.04 3.35 -6.29
C ARG A 81 -11.61 3.59 -7.69
N ARG A 82 -10.86 4.29 -8.54
CA ARG A 82 -11.32 4.64 -9.88
C ARG A 82 -11.22 3.47 -10.81
N GLU A 83 -12.29 3.20 -11.54
CA GLU A 83 -12.28 2.30 -12.68
C GLU A 83 -11.95 3.07 -13.96
N PHE A 84 -10.99 2.57 -14.73
CA PHE A 84 -10.66 3.10 -16.04
C PHE A 84 -11.22 2.19 -17.13
N CYS A 85 -11.81 2.79 -18.17
CA CYS A 85 -12.30 2.09 -19.36
C CYS A 85 -13.31 0.95 -19.10
N LYS A 86 -13.94 0.89 -17.92
CA LYS A 86 -14.89 -0.16 -17.52
C LYS A 86 -14.31 -1.58 -17.52
N MET A 87 -13.01 -1.71 -17.21
CA MET A 87 -12.30 -2.99 -17.26
C MET A 87 -12.27 -3.75 -15.93
N GLY A 88 -12.73 -3.15 -14.82
CA GLY A 88 -12.63 -3.73 -13.48
C GLY A 88 -11.21 -3.79 -12.91
N ASP A 89 -10.24 -3.11 -13.54
CA ASP A 89 -8.83 -3.16 -13.17
C ASP A 89 -8.56 -2.47 -11.83
N THR A 90 -7.89 -3.19 -10.91
CA THR A 90 -7.54 -2.66 -9.59
C THR A 90 -6.23 -1.85 -9.60
N ARG A 91 -6.19 -0.81 -10.45
CA ARG A 91 -4.99 0.03 -10.69
C ARG A 91 -4.99 1.36 -9.95
N HIS A 92 -6.10 1.71 -9.29
CA HIS A 92 -6.24 3.00 -8.63
C HIS A 92 -6.68 2.86 -7.18
N LEU A 93 -6.03 3.64 -6.33
CA LEU A 93 -6.42 3.89 -4.95
C LEU A 93 -5.92 5.30 -4.61
N SER A 94 -6.83 6.16 -4.14
CA SER A 94 -6.48 7.46 -3.57
C SER A 94 -6.93 7.53 -2.12
N VAL A 95 -6.10 8.18 -1.30
CA VAL A 95 -6.39 8.41 0.12
C VAL A 95 -6.00 9.84 0.49
N ASN A 96 -6.67 10.40 1.50
CA ASN A 96 -6.24 11.63 2.16
C ASN A 96 -5.42 11.30 3.41
N VAL A 97 -4.39 12.10 3.69
CA VAL A 97 -3.56 12.00 4.88
C VAL A 97 -3.18 13.40 5.35
N ASP A 98 -3.17 13.61 6.66
CA ASP A 98 -2.62 14.83 7.25
C ASP A 98 -1.09 14.72 7.34
N ALA A 99 -0.40 15.54 6.55
CA ALA A 99 1.06 15.61 6.53
C ALA A 99 1.64 16.31 7.78
N GLY A 100 0.82 17.04 8.54
CA GLY A 100 1.22 17.85 9.68
C GLY A 100 2.05 19.06 9.23
N GLY A 101 1.42 20.23 9.21
CA GLY A 101 2.01 21.52 8.84
C GLY A 101 1.05 22.67 9.10
#